data_AF-A0A8C9VFM9-F1
#
_entry.id   AF-A0A8C9VFM9-F1
#
_cell.length_a   1.000
_cell.length_b   1.000
_cell.length_c   1.000
_cell.angle_alpha   90.00
_cell.angle_beta   90.00
_cell.angle_gamma   90.00
#
_symmetry.space_group_name_H-M   'P 1'
#
loop_
_entity.id
_entity.type
_entity.pdbx_description
1 polymer ?
#
loop_
_entity_poly.entity_id
_entity_poly.type
_entity_poly.pdbx_seq_one_letter_code
_entity_poly.pdbx_strand_id
1 'polypeptide(L)'
;MRVAFPDTKKTYCFDAFPNIDKISKVTSPVLIIHGTEDEVIDFSHGLALYERCQRPVEPLWVEGAGHNDVELYGQYLERLKQFVAHELVNV
;
A
#
# COMPACT_ATOMS: atom_id res chain seq x y z
N MET A 1 3.65 14.64 3.77
CA MET A 1 4.95 15.36 3.61
C MET A 1 6.12 14.45 3.26
N ARG A 2 6.15 13.19 3.71
CA ARG A 2 7.27 12.26 3.46
C ARG A 2 7.61 12.06 1.97
N VAL A 3 6.61 12.17 1.09
CA VAL A 3 6.81 12.17 -0.38
C VAL A 3 7.71 13.33 -0.83
N ALA A 4 7.43 14.55 -0.39
CA ALA A 4 8.21 15.73 -0.76
C ALA A 4 9.52 15.86 0.03
N PHE A 5 9.56 15.31 1.25
CA PHE A 5 10.67 15.41 2.19
C PHE A 5 10.93 14.04 2.85
N PRO A 6 11.69 13.13 2.20
CA PRO A 6 11.85 11.74 2.63
C PRO A 6 12.35 11.55 4.07
N ASP A 7 13.24 12.42 4.55
CA ASP A 7 13.80 12.35 5.90
C ASP A 7 12.83 12.80 7.02
N THR A 8 11.61 13.19 6.65
CA THR A 8 10.62 13.67 7.60
C THR A 8 10.14 12.55 8.52
N LYS A 9 10.55 12.59 9.79
CA LYS A 9 10.13 11.61 10.80
C LYS A 9 8.76 11.91 11.42
N LYS A 10 8.32 13.17 11.39
CA LYS A 10 7.07 13.62 12.02
C LYS A 10 5.95 13.81 11.00
N THR A 11 4.75 13.37 11.35
CA THR A 11 3.55 13.73 10.60
C THR A 11 3.03 15.08 11.07
N TYR A 12 2.80 16.00 10.14
CA TYR A 12 2.27 17.33 10.42
C TYR A 12 0.74 17.33 10.38
N CYS A 13 0.11 18.25 11.11
CA CYS A 13 -1.36 18.36 11.16
C CYS A 13 -2.02 18.73 9.82
N PHE A 14 -1.24 19.26 8.88
CA PHE A 14 -1.65 19.59 7.52
C PHE A 14 -1.20 18.55 6.48
N ASP A 15 -0.68 17.40 6.92
CA ASP A 15 -0.38 16.29 6.01
C ASP A 15 -1.70 15.68 5.52
N ALA A 16 -1.97 15.79 4.22
CA ALA A 16 -3.20 15.26 3.62
C ALA A 16 -3.25 13.72 3.64
N PHE A 17 -2.09 13.06 3.66
CA PHE A 17 -1.98 11.59 3.55
C PHE A 17 -1.17 10.99 4.71
N PRO A 18 -1.64 11.09 5.97
CA PRO A 18 -0.95 10.53 7.13
C PRO A 18 -1.20 9.01 7.25
N ASN A 19 -1.10 8.28 6.14
CA ASN A 19 -1.47 6.87 6.04
C ASN A 19 -0.66 6.00 7.01
N ILE A 20 0.62 6.32 7.20
CA ILE A 20 1.52 5.59 8.10
C ILE A 20 1.08 5.62 9.58
N ASP A 21 0.37 6.67 10.01
CA ASP A 21 -0.17 6.77 11.37
C ASP A 21 -1.59 6.17 11.49
N LYS A 22 -2.27 6.03 10.34
CA LYS A 22 -3.63 5.47 10.26
C LYS A 22 -3.59 3.95 10.14
N ILE A 23 -2.62 3.38 9.42
CA ILE A 23 -2.57 1.95 9.08
C ILE A 23 -2.53 1.05 10.31
N SER A 24 -1.85 1.49 11.38
CA SER A 24 -1.76 0.74 12.64
C SER A 24 -3.09 0.68 13.40
N LYS A 25 -4.14 1.37 12.95
CA LYS A 25 -5.49 1.34 13.55
C LYS A 25 -6.47 0.50 12.73
N VAL A 26 -6.07 0.02 11.56
CA VAL A 26 -6.91 -0.81 10.70
C VAL A 26 -6.90 -2.24 11.23
N THR A 27 -8.06 -2.73 11.67
CA THR A 27 -8.24 -4.07 12.26
C THR A 27 -8.82 -5.10 11.28
N SER A 28 -9.14 -4.66 10.06
CA SER A 28 -9.58 -5.53 8.96
C SER A 28 -8.37 -6.08 8.20
N PRO A 29 -8.50 -7.21 7.47
CA PRO A 29 -7.50 -7.63 6.51
C PRO A 29 -7.17 -6.50 5.53
N VAL A 30 -5.88 -6.31 5.24
CA VAL A 30 -5.40 -5.27 4.32
C VAL A 30 -4.54 -5.88 3.24
N LEU A 31 -4.98 -5.74 2.00
CA LEU A 31 -4.16 -5.95 0.81
C LEU A 31 -3.49 -4.64 0.43
N ILE A 32 -2.18 -4.68 0.21
CA ILE A 32 -1.41 -3.58 -0.37
C ILE A 32 -0.98 -4.02 -1.77
N ILE A 33 -1.23 -3.16 -2.76
CA ILE A 33 -0.75 -3.33 -4.13
C ILE A 33 0.07 -2.08 -4.47
N HIS A 34 1.30 -2.26 -4.95
CA HIS A 34 2.21 -1.14 -5.25
C HIS A 34 3.13 -1.49 -6.43
N GLY A 35 3.39 -0.53 -7.32
CA GLY A 35 4.33 -0.69 -8.43
C GLY A 35 5.77 -0.47 -8.00
N THR A 36 6.69 -1.36 -8.36
CA THR A 36 8.08 -1.25 -7.87
C THR A 36 8.86 -0.07 -8.46
N GLU A 37 8.39 0.48 -9.56
CA GLU A 37 9.00 1.63 -10.26
C GLU A 37 8.13 2.90 -10.13
N ASP A 38 7.26 2.98 -9.12
CA ASP A 38 6.44 4.17 -8.85
C ASP A 38 7.32 5.39 -8.58
N GLU A 39 7.28 6.32 -9.53
CA GLU A 39 8.07 7.54 -9.59
C GLU A 39 7.47 8.70 -8.78
N VAL A 40 6.22 8.58 -8.37
CA VAL A 40 5.49 9.61 -7.61
C VAL A 40 5.50 9.28 -6.12
N ILE A 41 5.26 8.01 -5.78
CA ILE A 41 5.24 7.48 -4.42
C ILE A 41 6.18 6.28 -4.36
N ASP A 42 7.41 6.53 -3.90
CA ASP A 42 8.45 5.51 -3.80
C ASP A 42 7.95 4.22 -3.13
N PHE A 43 8.38 3.08 -3.66
CA PHE A 43 8.01 1.73 -3.23
C PHE A 43 8.16 1.50 -1.71
N SER A 44 9.13 2.17 -1.06
CA SER A 44 9.32 2.08 0.39
C SER A 44 8.07 2.49 1.20
N HIS A 45 7.19 3.33 0.65
CA HIS A 45 5.94 3.69 1.30
C HIS A 45 4.99 2.49 1.40
N GLY A 46 4.85 1.71 0.33
CA GLY A 46 4.04 0.48 0.31
C GLY A 46 4.58 -0.54 1.31
N LEU A 47 5.90 -0.74 1.33
CA LEU A 47 6.56 -1.63 2.29
C LEU A 47 6.35 -1.16 3.74
N ALA A 48 6.52 0.14 4.02
CA ALA A 48 6.37 0.69 5.36
C ALA A 48 4.93 0.59 5.90
N LEU A 49 3.93 0.65 5.02
CA LEU A 49 2.53 0.39 5.37
C LEU A 49 2.29 -1.09 5.67
N TYR A 50 2.87 -1.99 4.86
CA TYR A 50 2.77 -3.43 5.06
C TYR A 50 3.32 -3.85 6.43
N GLU A 51 4.52 -3.39 6.76
CA GLU A 51 5.20 -3.70 8.04
C GLU A 51 4.45 -3.18 9.28
N ARG A 52 3.70 -2.08 9.15
CA ARG A 52 2.96 -1.45 10.26
C ARG A 52 1.50 -1.87 10.32
N CYS A 53 1.03 -2.63 9.36
CA CYS A 53 -0.33 -3.12 9.32
C CYS A 53 -0.54 -4.19 10.41
N GLN A 54 -1.69 -4.16 11.08
CA GLN A 54 -2.00 -5.17 12.09
C GLN A 54 -2.39 -6.53 11.47
N ARG A 55 -3.05 -6.50 10.32
CA ARG A 55 -3.55 -7.69 9.62
C ARG A 55 -3.25 -7.61 8.12
N PRO A 56 -1.97 -7.55 7.73
CA PRO A 56 -1.63 -7.62 6.32
C PRO A 56 -1.97 -9.01 5.78
N VAL A 57 -2.53 -9.06 4.57
CA VAL A 57 -2.49 -10.27 3.73
C VAL A 57 -1.30 -10.19 2.80
N GLU A 58 -1.01 -11.26 2.05
CA GLU A 58 0.12 -11.28 1.12
C GLU A 58 0.04 -10.09 0.14
N PRO A 59 1.02 -9.20 0.10
CA PRO A 59 0.95 -8.02 -0.75
C PRO A 59 1.13 -8.39 -2.23
N LEU A 60 0.86 -7.44 -3.12
CA LEU A 60 1.24 -7.55 -4.52
C LEU A 60 2.17 -6.41 -4.90
N TRP A 61 3.43 -6.76 -5.09
CA TRP A 61 4.43 -5.88 -5.68
C TRP A 61 4.46 -6.12 -7.18
N VAL A 62 4.04 -5.13 -7.96
CA VAL A 62 3.99 -5.25 -9.42
C VAL A 62 5.33 -4.79 -9.98
N GLU A 63 6.18 -5.76 -10.30
CA GLU A 63 7.50 -5.52 -10.89
C GLU A 63 7.37 -4.72 -12.19
N GLY A 64 8.12 -3.63 -12.30
CA GLY A 64 8.16 -2.75 -13.47
C GLY A 64 6.99 -1.75 -13.58
N ALA A 65 5.97 -1.83 -12.73
CA ALA A 65 4.86 -0.87 -12.75
C ALA A 65 5.24 0.45 -12.06
N GLY A 66 4.83 1.56 -12.66
CA GLY A 66 4.89 2.92 -12.13
C GLY A 66 3.61 3.36 -11.42
N HIS A 67 3.42 4.66 -11.25
CA HIS A 67 2.30 5.19 -10.44
C HIS A 67 0.91 4.96 -11.06
N ASN A 68 0.81 4.93 -12.40
CA ASN A 68 -0.46 5.02 -13.14
C ASN A 68 -0.72 3.83 -14.07
N ASP A 69 -0.01 2.73 -13.91
CA ASP A 69 -0.11 1.57 -14.81
C ASP A 69 -0.30 0.23 -14.09
N VAL A 70 -0.28 0.20 -12.75
CA VAL A 70 -0.41 -1.02 -11.93
C VAL A 70 -1.63 -1.84 -12.33
N GLU A 71 -2.76 -1.20 -12.61
CA GLU A 71 -4.01 -1.85 -13.01
C GLU A 71 -3.98 -2.47 -14.43
N LEU A 72 -3.01 -2.09 -15.26
CA LEU A 72 -2.82 -2.63 -16.60
C LEU A 72 -2.18 -4.04 -16.56
N TYR A 73 -1.54 -4.39 -15.45
CA TYR A 73 -0.94 -5.70 -15.26
C TYR A 73 -2.00 -6.72 -14.85
N GLY A 74 -2.12 -7.84 -15.57
CA GLY A 74 -3.15 -8.86 -15.32
C GLY A 74 -3.18 -9.39 -13.88
N GLN A 75 -2.02 -9.46 -13.22
CA GLN A 75 -1.91 -9.88 -11.82
C GLN A 75 -2.67 -8.98 -10.83
N TYR A 76 -2.90 -7.71 -11.15
CA TYR A 76 -3.66 -6.78 -10.33
C TYR A 76 -5.08 -7.31 -10.06
N LEU A 77 -5.80 -7.63 -11.14
CA LEU A 77 -7.19 -8.07 -11.03
C LEU A 77 -7.29 -9.45 -10.39
N GLU A 78 -6.36 -10.35 -10.69
CA GLU A 78 -6.34 -11.70 -10.10
C GLU A 78 -6.09 -11.66 -8.60
N ARG A 79 -5.11 -10.88 -8.14
CA ARG A 79 -4.86 -10.69 -6.70
C ARG A 79 -6.05 -10.05 -5.99
N LEU A 80 -6.67 -9.05 -6.61
CA LEU A 80 -7.82 -8.36 -6.04
C LEU A 80 -9.02 -9.31 -5.88
N LYS A 81 -9.30 -10.13 -6.89
CA LYS A 81 -10.34 -11.19 -6.82
C LYS A 81 -10.06 -12.16 -5.68
N GLN A 82 -8.82 -12.64 -5.56
CA GLN A 82 -8.43 -13.55 -4.48
C GLN A 82 -8.67 -12.92 -3.10
N PHE A 83 -8.28 -11.66 -2.91
CA PHE A 83 -8.51 -10.96 -1.65
C PHE A 83 -9.97 -10.86 -1.28
N VAL A 84 -10.81 -10.39 -2.21
CA VAL A 84 -12.24 -10.21 -1.98
C VAL A 84 -12.92 -11.56 -1.72
N ALA A 85 -12.59 -12.60 -2.48
CA ALA A 85 -13.27 -13.90 -2.39
C ALA A 85 -12.85 -14.72 -1.16
N HIS A 86 -11.59 -14.61 -0.72
CA HIS A 86 -11.02 -15.57 0.23
C HIS A 86 -10.42 -14.95 1.49
N GLU A 87 -9.98 -13.71 1.45
CA GLU A 87 -9.23 -13.11 2.57
C GLU A 87 -10.04 -12.04 3.31
N LEU A 88 -10.94 -11.34 2.60
CA LEU A 88 -11.78 -10.30 3.17
C LEU A 88 -13.04 -10.84 3.87
N VAL A 89 -13.64 -11.90 3.34
CA VAL A 89 -14.94 -12.44 3.81
C VAL A 89 -14.77 -13.45 4.96
N ASN A 90 -13.58 -14.04 5.11
CA ASN A 90 -13.31 -15.09 6.08
C ASN A 90 -12.73 -14.56 7.41
N VAL A 91 -13.23 -13.42 7.88
CA VAL A 91 -12.82 -12.78 9.16
C VAL A 91 -13.72 -13.18 10.31
#